data_AF-A0A5B0D201-F1
#
_entry.id   AF-A0A5B0D201-F1
#
_cell.length_a   1.000
_cell.length_b   1.000
_cell.length_c   1.000
_cell.angle_alpha   90.00
_cell.angle_beta   90.00
_cell.angle_gamma   90.00
#
_symmetry.space_group_name_H-M   'P 1'
#
loop_
_entity.id
_entity.type
_entity.pdbx_description
1 polymer ?
#
loop_
_entity_poly.entity_id
_entity_poly.type
_entity_poly.pdbx_seq_one_letter_code
_entity_poly.pdbx_strand_id
1 'polypeptide(L)'
;MEQWPADLDGVVTLPSGRRVRGRALRAGAVSHDEAADFGVYLTARPHEESWESLWVAWPDFRLPRASSDAISALRDAYDRSSAERVEIACGGGVGRTGTALCILARYDGVPADEAVAWIRTAYRRGAVETPRQRKFVRDARLPR
;
A
#
# COMPACT_ATOMS: atom_id res chain seq x y z
N MET A 1 10.63 10.64 15.20
CA MET A 1 9.80 9.49 14.81
C MET A 1 10.66 8.56 13.99
N GLU A 2 10.58 7.27 14.28
CA GLU A 2 11.42 6.23 13.70
C GLU A 2 10.74 5.69 12.44
N GLN A 3 11.39 5.82 11.28
CA GLN A 3 10.89 5.22 10.04
C GLN A 3 11.09 3.71 10.08
N TRP A 4 10.36 2.96 9.24
CA TRP A 4 10.61 1.54 9.05
C TRP A 4 12.10 1.26 8.75
N PRO A 5 12.71 0.20 9.30
CA PRO A 5 14.02 -0.27 8.84
C PRO A 5 13.94 -0.64 7.35
N ALA A 6 14.94 -0.23 6.56
CA ALA A 6 14.91 -0.43 5.11
C ALA A 6 15.01 -1.92 4.71
N ASP A 7 15.60 -2.73 5.58
CA ASP A 7 15.86 -4.16 5.43
C ASP A 7 14.72 -5.05 5.97
N LEU A 8 13.73 -4.46 6.64
CA LEU A 8 12.56 -5.19 7.13
C LEU A 8 11.71 -5.71 5.96
N ASP A 9 11.23 -6.95 6.07
CA ASP A 9 10.42 -7.56 5.00
C ASP A 9 9.18 -6.72 4.66
N GLY A 10 8.99 -6.54 3.36
CA GLY A 10 7.87 -5.82 2.79
C GLY A 10 8.00 -4.30 2.86
N VAL A 11 9.08 -3.74 3.38
CA VAL A 11 9.33 -2.29 3.34
C VAL A 11 9.74 -1.86 1.94
N VAL A 12 9.09 -0.81 1.45
CA VAL A 12 9.40 -0.15 0.19
C VAL A 12 9.92 1.25 0.51
N THR A 13 11.12 1.55 0.01
CA THR A 13 11.64 2.93 0.01
C THR A 13 11.19 3.60 -1.28
N LEU A 14 10.33 4.61 -1.16
CA LEU A 14 9.86 5.43 -2.28
C LEU A 14 10.98 6.37 -2.77
N PRO A 15 10.93 6.89 -4.02
CA PRO A 15 11.91 7.83 -4.57
C PRO A 15 12.38 8.98 -3.66
N SER A 16 11.50 9.56 -2.84
CA SER A 16 11.79 10.63 -1.89
C SER A 16 12.50 10.17 -0.62
N GLY A 17 12.69 8.86 -0.45
CA GLY A 17 13.25 8.24 0.75
C GLY A 17 12.21 7.84 1.80
N ARG A 18 10.93 8.19 1.61
CA ARG A 18 9.83 7.73 2.47
C ARG A 18 9.75 6.21 2.49
N ARG A 19 9.40 5.63 3.63
CA ARG A 19 9.30 4.17 3.79
C ARG A 19 7.89 3.74 4.17
N VAL A 20 7.36 2.79 3.42
CA VAL A 20 6.03 2.21 3.66
C VAL A 20 6.14 0.70 3.68
N ARG A 21 5.48 0.05 4.63
CA ARG A 21 5.48 -1.41 4.76
C ARG A 21 4.26 -2.04 4.11
N GLY A 22 4.47 -2.97 3.19
CA GLY A 22 3.43 -3.81 2.62
C GLY A 22 3.33 -5.16 3.34
N ARG A 23 2.20 -5.48 3.98
CA ARG A 23 2.02 -6.72 4.76
C ARG A 23 0.95 -7.67 4.20
N ALA A 24 1.11 -8.97 4.50
CA ALA A 24 0.09 -10.00 4.30
C ALA A 24 -0.63 -10.28 5.63
N LEU A 25 -1.92 -9.96 5.72
CA LEU A 25 -2.70 -10.17 6.96
C LEU A 25 -2.75 -11.66 7.37
N ARG A 26 -2.72 -12.57 6.39
CA ARG A 26 -2.68 -14.03 6.66
C ARG A 26 -1.39 -14.51 7.32
N ALA A 27 -0.34 -13.68 7.39
CA ALA A 27 0.91 -14.02 8.07
C ALA A 27 0.77 -13.92 9.61
N GLY A 28 -0.34 -13.38 10.10
CA GLY A 28 -0.63 -13.28 11.53
C GLY A 28 -0.35 -11.88 12.10
N ALA A 29 -0.48 -11.80 13.43
CA ALA A 29 -0.23 -10.59 14.18
C ALA A 29 1.26 -10.19 14.14
N VAL A 30 1.51 -8.89 14.14
CA VAL A 30 2.86 -8.32 14.28
C VAL A 30 3.21 -8.18 15.76
N SER A 31 4.49 -8.26 16.06
CA SER A 31 5.00 -7.95 17.40
C SER A 31 4.91 -6.45 17.68
N HIS A 32 4.94 -6.07 18.96
CA HIS A 32 4.73 -4.68 19.37
C HIS A 32 5.82 -3.72 18.84
N ASP A 33 7.04 -4.21 18.66
CA ASP A 33 8.16 -3.49 18.05
C ASP A 33 7.93 -3.18 16.57
N GLU A 34 7.14 -4.02 15.88
CA GLU A 34 6.75 -3.86 14.49
C GLU A 34 5.34 -3.24 14.30
N ALA A 35 4.79 -2.61 15.34
CA ALA A 35 3.52 -1.90 15.23
C ALA A 35 3.63 -0.70 14.27
N ALA A 36 2.65 -0.52 13.39
CA ALA A 36 2.55 0.68 12.57
C ALA A 36 1.94 1.81 13.40
N ASP A 37 2.26 3.05 13.03
CA ASP A 37 1.57 4.22 13.59
C ASP A 37 0.24 4.46 12.85
N PHE A 38 0.21 4.10 11.56
CA PHE A 38 -0.96 4.18 10.70
C PHE A 38 -1.06 3.00 9.71
N GLY A 39 -2.27 2.51 9.44
CA GLY A 39 -2.51 1.41 8.51
C GLY A 39 -3.64 1.66 7.52
N VAL A 40 -3.50 1.15 6.29
CA VAL A 40 -4.61 1.03 5.32
C VAL A 40 -4.88 -0.43 4.97
N TYR A 41 -6.08 -0.91 5.28
CA TYR A 41 -6.48 -2.32 5.14
C TYR A 41 -7.41 -2.55 3.95
N LEU A 42 -6.92 -3.31 2.98
CA LEU A 42 -7.54 -3.53 1.67
C LEU A 42 -8.27 -4.89 1.64
N THR A 43 -9.37 -4.99 2.38
CA THR A 43 -10.11 -6.24 2.61
C THR A 43 -11.55 -6.18 2.11
N ALA A 44 -12.16 -7.34 1.85
CA ALA A 44 -13.55 -7.41 1.38
C ALA A 44 -14.57 -7.08 2.49
N ARG A 45 -14.20 -7.35 3.74
CA ARG A 45 -14.96 -7.12 4.96
C ARG A 45 -14.22 -6.10 5.83
N PRO A 46 -14.93 -5.38 6.73
CA PRO A 46 -14.29 -4.50 7.70
C PRO A 46 -13.12 -5.19 8.41
N HIS A 47 -12.03 -4.45 8.58
CA HIS A 47 -10.82 -4.90 9.25
C HIS A 47 -10.34 -3.76 10.14
N GLU A 48 -9.98 -4.10 11.37
CA GLU A 48 -9.50 -3.18 12.39
C GLU A 48 -8.20 -3.75 12.96
N GLU A 49 -7.26 -2.86 13.28
CA GLU A 49 -6.05 -3.19 14.04
C GLU A 49 -6.02 -2.32 15.30
N SER A 50 -5.10 -2.60 16.21
CA SER A 50 -4.97 -1.87 17.49
C SER A 50 -4.44 -0.44 17.36
N TRP A 51 -3.99 -0.04 16.17
CA TRP A 51 -3.51 1.31 15.86
C TRP A 51 -4.44 2.01 14.87
N GLU A 52 -4.21 3.32 14.71
CA GLU A 52 -5.01 4.16 13.83
C GLU A 52 -5.01 3.61 12.40
N SER A 53 -6.19 3.44 11.82
CA SER A 53 -6.28 2.81 10.52
C SER A 53 -7.52 3.17 9.71
N LEU A 54 -7.36 3.07 8.40
CA LEU A 54 -8.45 3.17 7.44
C LEU A 54 -8.72 1.80 6.82
N TRP A 55 -9.99 1.47 6.69
CA TRP A 55 -10.43 0.31 5.93
C TRP A 55 -10.94 0.74 4.56
N VAL A 56 -10.47 0.04 3.52
CA VAL A 56 -10.94 0.21 2.14
C VAL A 56 -11.57 -1.09 1.68
N ALA A 57 -12.86 -1.05 1.33
CA ALA A 57 -13.58 -2.20 0.82
C ALA A 57 -13.01 -2.63 -0.55
N TRP A 58 -12.12 -3.62 -0.54
CA TRP A 58 -11.36 -4.07 -1.70
C TRP A 58 -11.39 -5.59 -1.82
N PRO A 59 -12.38 -6.14 -2.56
CA PRO A 59 -12.51 -7.58 -2.75
C PRO A 59 -11.30 -8.20 -3.45
N ASP A 60 -11.05 -9.48 -3.18
CA ASP A 60 -9.88 -10.16 -3.70
C ASP A 60 -9.88 -10.27 -5.23
N PHE A 61 -8.70 -10.15 -5.84
CA PHE A 61 -8.49 -10.05 -7.29
C PHE A 61 -9.30 -8.97 -8.03
N ARG A 62 -9.97 -8.05 -7.30
CA ARG A 62 -10.78 -6.97 -7.86
C ARG A 62 -10.14 -5.59 -7.63
N LEU A 63 -10.89 -4.56 -7.98
CA LEU A 63 -10.65 -3.15 -7.72
C LEU A 63 -11.40 -2.71 -6.44
N PRO A 64 -11.06 -1.56 -5.83
CA PRO A 64 -11.81 -1.07 -4.67
C PRO A 64 -13.25 -0.79 -5.07
N ARG A 65 -14.19 -1.00 -4.14
CA ARG A 65 -15.62 -0.74 -4.38
C ARG A 65 -15.88 0.74 -4.69
N ALA A 66 -15.17 1.63 -4.01
CA ALA A 66 -15.14 3.06 -4.28
C ALA A 66 -13.71 3.49 -4.58
N SER A 67 -13.46 3.86 -5.84
CA SER A 67 -12.10 4.21 -6.28
C SER A 67 -11.64 5.56 -5.71
N SER A 68 -12.53 6.55 -5.59
CA SER A 68 -12.22 7.84 -4.96
C SER A 68 -11.74 7.66 -3.54
N ASP A 69 -12.45 6.87 -2.75
CA ASP A 69 -12.20 6.70 -1.32
C ASP A 69 -10.90 5.94 -1.11
N ALA A 70 -10.62 4.94 -1.95
CA ALA A 70 -9.33 4.27 -1.98
C ALA A 70 -8.18 5.22 -2.30
N ILE A 71 -8.33 6.11 -3.30
CA ILE A 71 -7.29 7.09 -3.65
C ILE A 71 -7.11 8.11 -2.51
N SER A 72 -8.18 8.57 -1.86
CA SER A 72 -8.09 9.46 -0.70
C SER A 72 -7.36 8.80 0.48
N ALA A 73 -7.70 7.55 0.83
CA ALA A 73 -7.02 6.81 1.90
C ALA A 73 -5.53 6.58 1.59
N LEU A 74 -5.20 6.30 0.32
CA LEU A 74 -3.81 6.12 -0.11
C LEU A 74 -3.04 7.44 -0.15
N ARG A 75 -3.70 8.56 -0.44
CA ARG A 75 -3.09 9.88 -0.30
C ARG A 75 -2.72 10.16 1.16
N ASP A 76 -3.64 9.91 2.09
CA ASP A 76 -3.39 10.10 3.52
C ASP A 76 -2.22 9.23 4.00
N ALA A 77 -2.19 7.96 3.61
CA ALA A 77 -1.05 7.07 3.84
C ALA A 77 0.27 7.63 3.27
N TYR A 78 0.24 8.16 2.05
CA TYR A 78 1.43 8.77 1.46
C TYR A 78 1.89 9.99 2.27
N ASP A 79 0.99 10.90 2.62
CA ASP A 79 1.31 12.12 3.35
C ASP A 79 1.88 11.81 4.75
N ARG A 80 1.26 10.87 5.49
CA ARG A 80 1.75 10.42 6.81
C ARG A 80 3.11 9.72 6.76
N SER A 81 3.43 9.04 5.65
CA SER A 81 4.70 8.28 5.53
C SER A 81 5.97 9.14 5.58
N SER A 82 5.86 10.48 5.55
CA SER A 82 7.00 11.37 5.81
C SER A 82 7.42 11.41 7.29
N ALA A 83 6.52 11.04 8.20
CA ALA A 83 6.70 11.18 9.64
C ALA A 83 6.41 9.88 10.40
N GLU A 84 5.62 8.97 9.83
CA GLU A 84 5.05 7.84 10.54
C GLU A 84 5.36 6.50 9.87
N ARG A 85 5.36 5.44 10.67
CA ARG A 85 5.40 4.05 10.18
C ARG A 85 4.07 3.69 9.58
N VAL A 86 3.96 3.86 8.27
CA VAL A 86 2.75 3.54 7.50
C VAL A 86 2.77 2.10 7.01
N GLU A 87 1.66 1.39 7.21
CA GLU A 87 1.42 0.05 6.70
C GLU A 87 0.29 0.03 5.65
N ILE A 88 0.48 -0.77 4.60
CA ILE A 88 -0.56 -1.14 3.64
C ILE A 88 -0.71 -2.65 3.64
N ALA A 89 -1.90 -3.18 3.92
CA ALA A 89 -2.08 -4.62 4.01
C ALA A 89 -3.34 -5.13 3.30
N CYS A 90 -3.22 -6.34 2.79
CA CYS A 90 -4.36 -7.13 2.30
C CYS A 90 -4.17 -8.59 2.73
N GLY A 91 -5.12 -9.46 2.39
CA GLY A 91 -5.04 -10.88 2.80
C GLY A 91 -3.71 -11.54 2.40
N GLY A 92 -3.25 -11.33 1.17
CA GLY A 92 -2.05 -11.97 0.63
C GLY A 92 -0.77 -11.12 0.64
N GLY A 93 -0.86 -9.80 0.78
CA GLY A 93 0.29 -8.90 0.68
C GLY A 93 0.95 -8.87 -0.70
N VAL A 94 0.20 -9.11 -1.79
CA VAL A 94 0.76 -9.19 -3.15
C VAL A 94 -0.01 -8.33 -4.14
N GLY A 95 -1.23 -8.71 -4.54
CA GLY A 95 -1.96 -7.97 -5.58
C GLY A 95 -2.49 -6.63 -5.15
N ARG A 96 -3.43 -6.62 -4.19
CA ARG A 96 -4.06 -5.37 -3.68
C ARG A 96 -3.03 -4.46 -3.00
N THR A 97 -2.20 -5.03 -2.13
CA THR A 97 -1.08 -4.30 -1.51
C THR A 97 -0.13 -3.73 -2.55
N GLY A 98 0.33 -4.52 -3.52
CA GLY A 98 1.18 -4.02 -4.60
C GLY A 98 0.50 -2.96 -5.47
N THR A 99 -0.81 -3.07 -5.68
CA THR A 99 -1.61 -2.07 -6.40
C THR A 99 -1.64 -0.74 -5.66
N ALA A 100 -1.88 -0.77 -4.34
CA ALA A 100 -1.84 0.40 -3.50
C ALA A 100 -0.44 1.03 -3.41
N LEU A 101 0.60 0.21 -3.24
CA LEU A 101 1.99 0.69 -3.23
C LEU A 101 2.39 1.34 -4.57
N CYS A 102 1.86 0.89 -5.71
CA CYS A 102 2.02 1.62 -6.97
C CYS A 102 1.43 3.03 -6.92
N ILE A 103 0.25 3.18 -6.31
CA ILE A 103 -0.39 4.50 -6.17
C ILE A 103 0.47 5.41 -5.29
N LEU A 104 1.02 4.90 -4.18
CA LEU A 104 1.97 5.68 -3.34
C LEU A 104 3.23 6.06 -4.12
N ALA A 105 3.81 5.14 -4.89
CA ALA A 105 4.96 5.43 -5.75
C ALA A 105 4.64 6.51 -6.79
N ARG A 106 3.43 6.50 -7.36
CA ARG A 106 2.98 7.55 -8.29
C ARG A 106 2.81 8.91 -7.61
N TYR A 107 2.30 8.95 -6.37
CA TYR A 107 2.30 10.18 -5.57
C TYR A 107 3.72 10.70 -5.32
N ASP A 108 4.67 9.79 -5.20
CA ASP A 108 6.09 10.09 -5.02
C ASP A 108 6.85 10.32 -6.34
N GLY A 109 6.13 10.46 -7.45
CA GLY A 109 6.68 10.88 -8.74
C GLY A 109 7.01 9.76 -9.73
N VAL A 110 6.78 8.48 -9.40
CA VAL A 110 6.95 7.38 -10.37
C VAL A 110 5.90 7.50 -11.49
N PRO A 111 6.28 7.48 -12.77
CA PRO A 111 5.34 7.53 -13.88
C PRO A 111 4.30 6.40 -13.85
N ALA A 112 3.08 6.69 -14.33
CA ALA A 112 1.95 5.77 -14.21
C ALA A 112 2.13 4.45 -14.99
N ASP A 113 2.83 4.51 -16.12
CA ASP A 113 3.19 3.39 -16.99
C ASP A 113 4.38 2.57 -16.44
N GLU A 114 5.24 3.18 -15.63
CA GLU A 114 6.38 2.51 -15.00
C GLU A 114 6.06 1.92 -13.62
N ALA A 115 5.04 2.43 -12.92
CA ALA A 115 4.75 2.12 -11.53
C ALA A 115 4.66 0.61 -11.21
N VAL A 116 4.08 -0.19 -12.12
CA VAL A 116 3.98 -1.65 -11.92
C VAL A 116 5.34 -2.33 -12.04
N ALA A 117 6.16 -1.93 -13.02
CA ALA A 117 7.51 -2.48 -13.18
C ALA A 117 8.39 -2.09 -12.00
N TRP A 118 8.27 -0.83 -11.55
CA TRP A 118 8.97 -0.30 -10.40
C TRP A 118 8.61 -1.08 -9.12
N ILE A 119 7.32 -1.26 -8.80
CA ILE A 119 6.95 -1.94 -7.55
C ILE A 119 7.35 -3.41 -7.54
N ARG A 120 7.39 -4.06 -8.71
CA ARG A 120 7.82 -5.47 -8.81
C ARG A 120 9.29 -5.66 -8.49
N THR A 121 10.08 -4.61 -8.68
CA THR A 121 11.49 -4.56 -8.34
C THR A 121 11.68 -4.14 -6.88
N ALA A 122 10.98 -3.10 -6.44
CA ALA A 122 11.15 -2.50 -5.12
C ALA A 122 10.46 -3.25 -3.97
N TYR A 123 9.40 -4.02 -4.27
CA TYR A 123 8.62 -4.75 -3.26
C TYR A 123 8.69 -6.27 -3.48
N ARG A 124 7.93 -6.77 -4.47
CA ARG A 124 7.80 -8.21 -4.74
C ARG A 124 7.52 -8.42 -6.22
N ARG A 125 8.23 -9.37 -6.85
CA ARG A 125 8.09 -9.68 -8.30
C ARG A 125 6.65 -9.99 -8.73
N GLY A 126 5.85 -10.58 -7.83
CA GLY A 126 4.44 -10.94 -8.07
C GLY A 126 3.44 -9.80 -7.85
N ALA A 127 3.88 -8.60 -7.44
CA ALA A 127 2.99 -7.48 -7.16
C ALA A 127 2.11 -7.12 -8.36
N VAL A 128 0.87 -6.70 -8.06
CA VAL A 128 -0.17 -6.38 -9.04
C VAL A 128 -0.54 -7.61 -9.89
N GLU A 129 -1.49 -8.38 -9.37
CA GLU A 129 -1.81 -9.72 -9.85
C GLU A 129 -2.66 -9.70 -11.13
N THR A 130 -3.61 -8.75 -11.24
CA THR A 130 -4.60 -8.79 -12.32
C THR A 130 -4.39 -7.70 -13.38
N PRO A 131 -4.77 -7.96 -14.65
CA PRO A 131 -4.77 -6.91 -15.69
C PRO A 131 -5.62 -5.69 -15.33
N ARG A 132 -6.73 -5.90 -14.60
CA ARG A 132 -7.60 -4.83 -14.12
C ARG A 132 -6.88 -3.95 -13.09
N GLN A 133 -6.12 -4.54 -12.17
CA GLN A 133 -5.28 -3.78 -11.22
C GLN A 133 -4.20 -2.97 -11.95
N ARG A 134 -3.52 -3.55 -12.95
CA ARG A 134 -2.54 -2.80 -13.77
C ARG A 134 -3.18 -1.61 -14.48
N LYS A 135 -4.37 -1.82 -15.06
CA LYS A 135 -5.15 -0.74 -15.69
C LYS A 135 -5.53 0.34 -14.66
N PHE A 136 -5.96 -0.05 -13.48
CA PHE A 136 -6.27 0.88 -12.39
C PHE A 136 -5.05 1.71 -11.99
N VAL A 137 -3.88 1.09 -11.81
CA VAL A 137 -2.63 1.80 -11.50
C VAL A 137 -2.30 2.84 -12.56
N ARG A 138 -2.45 2.51 -13.85
CA ARG A 138 -2.13 3.43 -14.94
C ARG A 138 -3.14 4.57 -15.06
N ASP A 139 -4.42 4.25 -14.96
CA ASP A 139 -5.51 5.16 -15.33
C ASP A 139 -6.05 5.97 -14.13
N ALA A 140 -5.67 5.62 -12.89
CA ALA A 140 -6.13 6.34 -11.70
C ALA A 140 -5.71 7.81 -11.75
N ARG A 141 -6.67 8.69 -11.49
CA ARG A 141 -6.46 10.14 -11.34
C ARG A 141 -6.03 10.41 -9.91
N LEU A 142 -4.82 10.93 -9.76
CA LEU A 142 -4.28 11.31 -8.46
C LEU A 142 -4.49 12.81 -8.29
N PRO A 143 -5.34 13.25 -7.35
CA PRO A 143 -5.41 14.67 -7.00
C PRO A 143 -4.05 15.13 -6.50
N ARG A 144 -3.65 16.33 -6.91
CA ARG A 144 -2.44 17.00 -6.40
C ARG A 144 -2.60 17.38 -4.95
#